data_AF-A0A5N5PBU6-F1
#
_entry.id   AF-A0A5N5PBU6-F1
#
_cell.length_a   1.000
_cell.length_b   1.000
_cell.length_c   1.000
_cell.angle_alpha   90.00
_cell.angle_beta   90.00
_cell.angle_gamma   90.00
#
_symmetry.space_group_name_H-M   'P 1'
#
loop_
_entity.id
_entity.type
_entity.pdbx_description
1 polymer ?
#
loop_
_entity_poly.entity_id
_entity_poly.type
_entity_poly.pdbx_seq_one_letter_code
_entity_poly.pdbx_strand_id
1 'polypeptide(L)'
;MSMVLFASVVRVRDGLPLSASTDYEQDKGLQETKKHLKGLSKKLSQFPDRCSLKTGPYNVNFTSSLGVGYLMVCTENYPNVLAFCFLDELQREFLVTYDTKRINSAVRPYSFIEFDNFIQKTKQRYNSPRSLSTKINLADMQTEIKLRPPYQLSPEDLSLINGFSHSTASKYKGIAPNQMLEPVTLPGIVACILSILCGALNLLRGVHAIESILQNEDEDFNYVIAFFLGTAACLYQCYLFAYFSVWRNIKSFLAFALICLCNMYLYELRNMWQILFHVTVGAFATLQIHLRQPQGKAPDYNV
;
A
#
# COMPACT_ATOMS: atom_id res chain seq x y z
N MET A 1 -39.23 -0.75 -0.20
CA MET A 1 -38.68 -2.10 0.04
C MET A 1 -37.18 -1.97 0.27
N SER A 2 -36.60 -2.76 1.17
CA SER A 2 -35.16 -2.76 1.46
C SER A 2 -34.39 -3.39 0.29
N MET A 3 -33.59 -2.61 -0.44
CA MET A 3 -32.83 -3.12 -1.59
C MET A 3 -31.47 -2.43 -1.79
N VAL A 4 -30.54 -3.17 -2.36
CA VAL A 4 -29.32 -2.69 -3.01
C VAL A 4 -29.69 -2.13 -4.39
N LEU A 5 -29.31 -0.89 -4.64
CA LEU A 5 -29.66 -0.14 -5.84
C LEU A 5 -28.50 -0.12 -6.83
N PHE A 6 -27.29 0.17 -6.33
CA PHE A 6 -26.10 0.34 -7.15
C PHE A 6 -24.87 -0.22 -6.44
N ALA A 7 -23.91 -0.71 -7.22
CA ALA A 7 -22.59 -1.07 -6.71
C ALA A 7 -21.48 -0.69 -7.69
N SER A 8 -20.30 -0.39 -7.16
CA SER A 8 -19.14 0.04 -7.94
C SER A 8 -17.86 -0.47 -7.31
N VAL A 9 -16.89 -0.81 -8.16
CA VAL A 9 -15.54 -1.19 -7.80
C VAL A 9 -14.60 -0.15 -8.38
N VAL A 10 -13.75 0.45 -7.55
CA VAL A 10 -12.87 1.55 -7.92
C VAL A 10 -11.46 1.33 -7.39
N ARG A 11 -10.46 1.96 -8.00
CA ARG A 11 -9.10 1.99 -7.46
C ARG A 11 -8.99 3.10 -6.43
N VAL A 12 -8.50 2.78 -5.23
CA VAL A 12 -8.44 3.71 -4.08
C VAL A 12 -7.51 4.89 -4.31
N ARG A 13 -6.40 4.68 -5.04
CA ARG A 13 -5.36 5.70 -5.24
C ARG A 13 -5.87 6.95 -5.95
N ASP A 14 -6.72 6.78 -6.95
CA ASP A 14 -7.15 7.84 -7.88
C ASP A 14 -8.66 7.88 -8.11
N GLY A 15 -9.42 6.95 -7.52
CA GLY A 15 -10.86 6.82 -7.73
C GLY A 15 -11.22 6.31 -9.12
N LEU A 16 -10.29 5.72 -9.87
CA LEU A 16 -10.56 5.18 -11.21
C LEU A 16 -11.64 4.09 -11.12
N PRO A 17 -12.78 4.22 -11.81
CA PRO A 17 -13.79 3.17 -11.83
C PRO A 17 -13.25 1.95 -12.58
N LEU A 18 -13.31 0.78 -11.94
CA LEU A 18 -12.85 -0.50 -12.48
C LEU A 18 -14.03 -1.29 -13.06
N SER A 19 -15.16 -1.31 -12.34
CA SER A 19 -16.43 -1.90 -12.76
C SER A 19 -17.58 -1.28 -11.98
N ALA A 20 -18.82 -1.37 -12.48
CA ALA A 20 -20.01 -0.92 -11.76
C ALA A 20 -21.26 -1.62 -12.29
N SER A 21 -22.33 -1.64 -11.49
CA SER A 21 -23.62 -2.16 -11.91
C SER A 21 -24.26 -1.26 -12.96
N THR A 22 -24.62 -1.82 -14.11
CA THR A 22 -25.35 -1.09 -15.14
C THR A 22 -26.86 -1.16 -14.86
N ASP A 23 -27.40 -0.12 -14.22
CA ASP A 23 -28.82 -0.04 -13.88
C ASP A 23 -29.47 1.18 -14.51
N TYR A 24 -30.55 0.97 -15.25
CA TYR A 24 -31.36 2.03 -15.83
C TYR A 24 -32.36 2.53 -14.79
N GLU A 25 -31.92 3.44 -13.91
CA GLU A 25 -32.79 4.04 -12.90
C GLU A 25 -33.04 5.53 -13.17
N GLN A 26 -34.33 5.88 -13.27
CA GLN A 26 -34.81 7.25 -13.52
C GLN A 26 -34.90 8.12 -12.26
N ASP A 27 -34.68 7.55 -11.07
CA ASP A 27 -34.75 8.31 -9.83
C ASP A 27 -33.63 9.35 -9.74
N LYS A 28 -34.02 10.62 -9.64
CA LYS A 28 -33.09 11.76 -9.55
C LYS A 28 -32.25 11.70 -8.29
N GLY A 29 -32.82 11.30 -7.16
CA GLY A 29 -32.10 11.22 -5.89
C GLY A 29 -30.96 10.21 -5.92
N LEU A 30 -31.19 9.04 -6.55
CA LEU A 30 -30.15 8.04 -6.74
C LEU A 30 -29.06 8.54 -7.69
N GLN A 31 -29.41 9.26 -8.76
CA GLN A 31 -28.42 9.84 -9.67
C GLN A 31 -27.51 10.86 -8.98
N GLU A 32 -28.08 11.70 -8.11
CA GLU A 32 -27.31 12.62 -7.26
C GLU A 32 -26.41 11.86 -6.28
N THR A 33 -26.93 10.79 -5.66
CA THR A 33 -26.15 9.93 -4.77
C THR A 33 -24.98 9.26 -5.50
N LYS A 34 -25.18 8.78 -6.73
CA LYS A 34 -24.11 8.24 -7.60
C LYS A 34 -23.07 9.30 -7.95
N LYS A 35 -23.47 10.56 -8.15
CA LYS A 35 -22.55 11.68 -8.37
C LYS A 35 -21.71 11.96 -7.13
N HIS A 36 -22.31 11.96 -5.94
CA HIS A 36 -21.59 12.07 -4.67
C HIS A 36 -20.61 10.92 -4.47
N LEU A 37 -21.04 9.69 -4.80
CA LEU A 37 -20.21 8.50 -4.73
C LEU A 37 -18.95 8.60 -5.61
N LYS A 38 -19.07 9.20 -6.79
CA LYS A 38 -17.92 9.48 -7.68
C LYS A 38 -16.96 10.53 -7.12
N GLY A 39 -17.47 11.49 -6.34
CA GLY A 39 -16.62 12.42 -5.59
C GLY A 39 -15.88 11.71 -4.46
N LEU A 40 -16.63 10.91 -3.69
CA LEU A 40 -16.11 10.10 -2.59
C LEU A 40 -15.03 9.10 -3.05
N SER A 41 -15.21 8.47 -4.22
CA SER A 41 -14.27 7.47 -4.75
C SER A 41 -12.85 8.00 -4.91
N LYS A 42 -12.69 9.30 -5.20
CA LYS A 42 -11.38 9.97 -5.34
C LYS A 42 -10.67 10.22 -4.02
N LYS A 43 -11.39 10.16 -2.90
CA LYS A 43 -10.87 10.43 -1.56
C LYS A 43 -10.89 9.20 -0.65
N LEU A 44 -11.16 8.00 -1.20
CA LEU A 44 -11.23 6.76 -0.39
C LEU A 44 -9.97 6.50 0.42
N SER A 45 -8.80 6.92 -0.08
CA SER A 45 -7.52 6.79 0.64
C SER A 45 -7.44 7.61 1.95
N GLN A 46 -8.38 8.54 2.17
CA GLN A 46 -8.45 9.39 3.36
C GLN A 46 -9.36 8.80 4.45
N PHE A 47 -10.14 7.77 4.13
CA PHE A 47 -11.13 7.18 5.03
C PHE A 47 -10.70 5.78 5.51
N PRO A 48 -11.29 5.29 6.61
CA PRO A 48 -11.15 3.90 7.02
C PRO A 48 -11.58 2.90 5.94
N ASP A 49 -11.08 1.67 6.10
CA ASP A 49 -11.39 0.51 5.27
C ASP A 49 -12.87 0.07 5.33
N ARG A 50 -13.65 0.56 6.30
CA ARG A 50 -15.09 0.31 6.40
C ARG A 50 -15.84 1.56 6.83
N CYS A 51 -16.72 2.06 5.97
CA CYS A 51 -17.50 3.26 6.25
C CYS A 51 -18.96 3.13 5.80
N SER A 52 -19.80 3.94 6.43
CA SER A 52 -21.21 4.14 6.08
C SER A 52 -21.51 5.63 6.03
N LEU A 53 -22.35 6.04 5.10
CA LEU A 53 -22.79 7.41 4.90
C LEU A 53 -24.29 7.40 4.65
N LYS A 54 -25.04 8.18 5.42
CA LYS A 54 -26.48 8.38 5.18
C LYS A 54 -26.68 9.60 4.28
N THR A 55 -27.40 9.41 3.17
CA THR A 55 -27.69 10.42 2.16
C THR A 55 -29.21 10.49 1.93
N GLY A 56 -29.94 11.05 2.89
CA GLY A 56 -31.41 11.13 2.83
C GLY A 56 -32.05 9.74 2.73
N PRO A 57 -32.82 9.43 1.66
CA PRO A 57 -33.48 8.13 1.50
C PRO A 57 -32.53 6.97 1.14
N TYR A 58 -31.23 7.25 0.97
CA TYR A 58 -30.21 6.29 0.57
C TYR A 58 -29.09 6.19 1.59
N ASN A 59 -28.54 4.98 1.74
CA ASN A 59 -27.30 4.73 2.44
C ASN A 59 -26.22 4.34 1.45
N VAL A 60 -25.04 4.92 1.62
CA VAL A 60 -23.81 4.55 0.92
C VAL A 60 -22.95 3.78 1.91
N ASN A 61 -22.57 2.55 1.55
CA ASN A 61 -21.64 1.74 2.34
C ASN A 61 -20.44 1.42 1.46
N PHE A 62 -19.24 1.42 2.04
CA PHE A 62 -18.07 0.98 1.30
C PHE A 62 -17.04 0.28 2.18
N THR A 63 -16.28 -0.60 1.54
CA THR A 63 -15.07 -1.17 2.09
C THR A 63 -13.89 -0.93 1.16
N SER A 64 -12.67 -0.90 1.70
CA SER A 64 -11.46 -0.85 0.86
C SER A 64 -10.40 -1.84 1.34
N SER A 65 -9.77 -2.52 0.38
CA SER A 65 -8.74 -3.52 0.61
C SER A 65 -7.86 -3.67 -0.63
N LEU A 66 -6.56 -3.98 -0.45
CA LEU A 66 -5.59 -4.16 -1.55
C LEU A 66 -5.54 -3.02 -2.58
N GLY A 67 -5.87 -1.79 -2.18
CA GLY A 67 -5.92 -0.63 -3.07
C GLY A 67 -7.16 -0.58 -3.98
N VAL A 68 -8.15 -1.42 -3.71
CA VAL A 68 -9.46 -1.46 -4.37
C VAL A 68 -10.55 -1.09 -3.37
N GLY A 69 -11.49 -0.26 -3.79
CA GLY A 69 -12.66 0.16 -3.02
C GLY A 69 -13.91 -0.46 -3.61
N TYR A 70 -14.76 -1.01 -2.75
CA TYR A 70 -16.05 -1.62 -3.08
C TYR A 70 -17.12 -0.75 -2.45
N LEU A 71 -17.96 -0.17 -3.29
CA LEU A 71 -18.99 0.77 -2.86
C LEU A 71 -20.36 0.26 -3.25
N MET A 72 -21.35 0.51 -2.40
CA MET A 72 -22.74 0.22 -2.68
C MET A 72 -23.63 1.38 -2.26
N VAL A 73 -24.75 1.50 -2.96
CA VAL A 73 -25.88 2.35 -2.58
C VAL A 73 -27.08 1.45 -2.34
N CYS A 74 -27.74 1.64 -1.22
CA CYS A 74 -28.95 0.91 -0.84
C CYS A 74 -29.99 1.86 -0.25
N THR A 75 -31.23 1.41 -0.13
CA THR A 75 -32.28 2.15 0.58
C THR A 75 -31.94 2.33 2.06
N GLU A 76 -32.45 3.38 2.70
CA GLU A 76 -32.21 3.69 4.12
C GLU A 76 -32.43 2.51 5.07
N ASN A 77 -33.46 1.69 4.82
CA ASN A 77 -33.84 0.57 5.68
C ASN A 77 -33.05 -0.72 5.40
N TYR A 78 -32.02 -0.69 4.56
CA TYR A 78 -31.22 -1.88 4.24
C TYR A 78 -30.34 -2.29 5.44
N PRO A 79 -30.38 -3.56 5.90
CA PRO A 79 -29.60 -3.98 7.05
C PRO A 79 -28.09 -3.84 6.81
N ASN A 80 -27.38 -3.15 7.72
CA ASN A 80 -25.93 -2.95 7.60
C ASN A 80 -25.15 -4.27 7.51
N VAL A 81 -25.58 -5.31 8.23
CA VAL A 81 -24.94 -6.64 8.15
C VAL A 81 -24.97 -7.17 6.72
N LEU A 82 -26.13 -7.07 6.05
CA LEU A 82 -26.27 -7.51 4.66
C LEU A 82 -25.47 -6.64 3.70
N ALA A 83 -25.38 -5.33 3.97
CA ALA A 83 -24.59 -4.42 3.15
C ALA A 83 -23.11 -4.82 3.14
N PHE A 84 -22.52 -5.09 4.32
CA PHE A 84 -21.12 -5.50 4.38
C PHE A 84 -20.90 -6.94 3.93
N CYS A 85 -21.88 -7.85 4.07
CA CYS A 85 -21.80 -9.19 3.45
C CYS A 85 -21.73 -9.08 1.92
N PHE A 86 -22.57 -8.22 1.33
CA PHE A 86 -22.58 -7.96 -0.10
C PHE A 86 -21.22 -7.43 -0.57
N LEU A 87 -20.66 -6.44 0.13
CA LEU A 87 -19.35 -5.86 -0.20
C LEU A 87 -18.20 -6.88 -0.04
N ASP A 88 -18.22 -7.71 1.01
CA ASP A 88 -17.21 -8.75 1.22
C ASP A 88 -17.23 -9.80 0.10
N GLU A 89 -18.41 -10.17 -0.38
CA GLU A 89 -18.53 -11.10 -1.49
C GLU A 89 -18.01 -10.51 -2.81
N LEU A 90 -18.32 -9.24 -3.10
CA LEU A 90 -17.71 -8.53 -4.24
C LEU A 90 -16.19 -8.45 -4.11
N GLN A 91 -15.68 -8.19 -2.90
CA GLN A 91 -14.25 -8.13 -2.64
C GLN A 91 -13.57 -9.46 -2.93
N ARG A 92 -14.06 -10.56 -2.34
CA ARG A 92 -13.48 -11.89 -2.51
C ARG A 92 -13.45 -12.29 -3.98
N GLU A 93 -14.57 -12.16 -4.69
CA GLU A 93 -14.62 -12.54 -6.10
C GLU A 93 -13.68 -11.68 -6.93
N PHE A 94 -13.71 -10.35 -6.79
CA PHE A 94 -12.89 -9.47 -7.62
C PHE A 94 -11.39 -9.74 -7.46
N LEU A 95 -10.94 -10.01 -6.23
CA LEU A 95 -9.55 -10.32 -5.93
C LEU A 95 -9.11 -11.70 -6.45
N VAL A 96 -10.04 -12.66 -6.53
CA VAL A 96 -9.78 -13.98 -7.10
C VAL A 96 -9.78 -13.92 -8.64
N THR A 97 -10.69 -13.15 -9.24
CA THR A 97 -10.82 -13.05 -10.71
C THR A 97 -9.70 -12.23 -11.36
N TYR A 98 -9.24 -11.15 -10.71
CA TYR A 98 -8.35 -10.19 -11.34
C TYR A 98 -7.01 -10.01 -10.60
N ASP A 99 -5.92 -10.11 -11.35
CA ASP A 99 -4.58 -9.90 -10.83
C ASP A 99 -4.33 -8.44 -10.39
N THR A 100 -3.63 -8.30 -9.26
CA THR A 100 -3.32 -7.00 -8.63
C THR A 100 -2.46 -6.11 -9.54
N LYS A 101 -1.52 -6.67 -10.32
CA LYS A 101 -0.69 -5.87 -11.24
C LYS A 101 -1.55 -5.29 -12.37
N ARG A 102 -2.48 -6.07 -12.91
CA ARG A 102 -3.42 -5.62 -13.96
C ARG A 102 -4.35 -4.50 -13.45
N ILE A 103 -4.81 -4.61 -12.20
CA ILE A 103 -5.61 -3.54 -11.56
C ILE A 103 -4.79 -2.25 -11.41
N ASN A 104 -3.53 -2.37 -11.00
CA ASN A 104 -2.64 -1.22 -10.78
C ASN A 104 -2.19 -0.54 -12.08
N SER A 105 -2.08 -1.28 -13.19
CA SER A 105 -1.70 -0.75 -14.51
C SER A 105 -2.88 -0.22 -15.32
N ALA A 106 -4.13 -0.47 -14.91
CA ALA A 106 -5.31 0.02 -15.62
C ALA A 106 -5.33 1.55 -15.70
N VAL A 107 -5.59 2.07 -16.90
CA VAL A 107 -5.70 3.52 -17.17
C VAL A 107 -7.12 3.88 -17.62
N ARG A 108 -7.79 2.98 -18.34
CA ARG A 108 -9.13 3.23 -18.89
C ARG A 108 -10.21 3.02 -17.82
N PRO A 109 -11.16 3.97 -17.68
CA PRO A 109 -12.37 3.75 -16.89
C PRO A 109 -13.09 2.46 -17.32
N TYR A 110 -13.57 1.68 -16.35
CA TYR A 110 -14.29 0.43 -16.54
C TYR A 110 -13.48 -0.66 -17.28
N SER A 111 -12.17 -0.74 -17.03
CA SER A 111 -11.30 -1.77 -17.61
C SER A 111 -11.71 -3.22 -17.28
N PHE A 112 -12.59 -3.41 -16.28
CA PHE A 112 -13.08 -4.69 -15.79
C PHE A 112 -14.61 -4.76 -15.86
N ILE A 113 -15.21 -4.20 -16.92
CA ILE A 113 -16.66 -4.13 -17.11
C ILE A 113 -17.36 -5.49 -17.06
N GLU A 114 -16.68 -6.57 -17.45
CA GLU A 114 -17.22 -7.94 -17.40
C GLU A 114 -17.66 -8.37 -16.00
N PHE A 115 -17.06 -7.78 -14.95
CA PHE A 115 -17.42 -8.03 -13.56
C PHE A 115 -18.85 -7.56 -13.21
N ASP A 116 -19.46 -6.68 -14.01
CA ASP A 116 -20.87 -6.27 -13.87
C ASP A 116 -21.81 -7.50 -13.80
N ASN A 117 -21.52 -8.55 -14.58
CA ASN A 117 -22.29 -9.80 -14.54
C ASN A 117 -22.32 -10.44 -13.14
N PHE A 118 -21.20 -10.41 -12.42
CA PHE A 118 -21.14 -10.90 -11.05
C PHE A 118 -21.85 -9.96 -10.09
N ILE A 119 -21.62 -8.65 -10.22
CA ILE A 119 -22.29 -7.62 -9.41
C ILE A 119 -23.81 -7.78 -9.51
N GLN A 120 -24.36 -7.93 -10.71
CA GLN A 120 -25.80 -8.05 -10.93
C GLN A 120 -26.37 -9.35 -10.33
N LYS A 121 -25.72 -10.49 -10.54
CA LYS A 121 -26.14 -11.77 -9.94
C LYS A 121 -26.16 -11.69 -8.41
N THR A 122 -25.10 -11.11 -7.83
CA THR A 122 -24.97 -10.93 -6.39
C THR A 122 -26.04 -9.94 -5.89
N LYS A 123 -26.25 -8.81 -6.56
CA LYS A 123 -27.29 -7.83 -6.22
C LYS A 123 -28.69 -8.45 -6.22
N GLN A 124 -29.04 -9.23 -7.25
CA GLN A 124 -30.32 -9.92 -7.33
C GLN A 124 -30.54 -10.89 -6.16
N ARG A 125 -29.49 -11.62 -5.75
CA ARG A 125 -29.54 -12.51 -4.59
C ARG A 125 -29.74 -11.72 -3.29
N TYR A 126 -29.00 -10.63 -3.11
CA TYR A 126 -29.10 -9.77 -1.91
C TYR A 126 -30.40 -8.97 -1.80
N ASN A 127 -31.12 -8.81 -2.90
CA ASN A 127 -32.46 -8.20 -2.93
C ASN A 127 -33.60 -9.23 -2.78
N SER A 128 -33.27 -10.53 -2.72
CA SER A 128 -34.24 -11.62 -2.67
C SER A 128 -34.09 -12.42 -1.36
N PRO A 129 -34.90 -12.15 -0.32
CA PRO A 129 -34.76 -12.80 1.00
C PRO A 129 -34.77 -14.34 0.95
N ARG A 130 -35.52 -14.94 0.02
CA ARG A 130 -35.63 -16.39 -0.15
C ARG A 130 -34.33 -17.06 -0.62
N SER A 131 -33.56 -16.40 -1.49
CA SER A 131 -32.30 -16.96 -2.02
C SER A 131 -31.10 -16.69 -1.12
N LEU A 132 -31.27 -15.84 -0.11
CA LEU A 132 -30.22 -15.43 0.82
C LEU A 132 -29.95 -16.45 1.95
N SER A 133 -31.01 -17.09 2.45
CA SER A 133 -30.96 -17.89 3.69
C SER A 133 -30.07 -19.13 3.63
N THR A 134 -29.68 -19.58 2.43
CA THR A 134 -28.94 -20.83 2.23
C THR A 134 -27.42 -20.65 2.09
N LYS A 135 -26.89 -19.41 2.02
CA LYS A 135 -25.48 -19.18 1.64
C LYS A 135 -24.69 -18.13 2.44
N ILE A 136 -25.31 -17.37 3.35
CA ILE A 136 -24.59 -16.31 4.08
C ILE A 136 -24.30 -16.73 5.51
N ASN A 137 -23.02 -16.64 5.91
CA ASN A 137 -22.62 -16.73 7.31
C ASN A 137 -22.86 -15.36 7.98
N LEU A 138 -24.13 -15.11 8.35
CA LEU A 138 -24.56 -13.87 8.99
C LEU A 138 -23.97 -13.68 10.39
N ALA A 139 -23.71 -14.78 11.10
CA ALA A 139 -23.25 -14.75 12.50
C ALA A 139 -21.86 -14.13 12.62
N ASP A 140 -20.94 -14.53 11.74
CA ASP A 140 -19.57 -14.00 11.73
C ASP A 140 -19.57 -12.50 11.39
N MET A 141 -20.28 -12.09 10.33
CA MET A 141 -20.34 -10.68 9.95
C MET A 141 -21.04 -9.82 11.00
N GLN A 142 -22.07 -10.35 11.67
CA GLN A 142 -22.75 -9.64 12.75
C GLN A 142 -21.83 -9.45 13.96
N THR A 143 -21.01 -10.44 14.28
CA THR A 143 -19.99 -10.34 15.33
C THR A 143 -18.92 -9.33 14.93
N GLU A 144 -18.44 -9.38 13.70
CA GLU A 144 -17.44 -8.46 13.18
C GLU A 144 -17.92 -7.01 13.19
N ILE A 145 -19.17 -6.74 12.80
CA ILE A 145 -19.74 -5.39 12.83
C ILE A 145 -19.93 -4.88 14.26
N LYS A 146 -20.26 -5.76 15.22
CA LYS A 146 -20.33 -5.38 16.64
C LYS A 146 -18.94 -5.02 17.19
N LEU A 147 -17.92 -5.80 16.83
CA LEU A 147 -16.55 -5.57 17.26
C LEU A 147 -15.93 -4.36 16.57
N ARG A 148 -16.26 -4.15 15.29
CA ARG A 148 -15.74 -3.09 14.44
C ARG A 148 -16.86 -2.43 13.62
N PRO A 149 -17.60 -1.48 14.21
CA PRO A 149 -18.66 -0.78 13.50
C PRO A 149 -18.09 0.05 12.34
N PRO A 150 -18.86 0.22 11.25
CA PRO A 150 -18.46 1.08 10.15
C PRO A 150 -18.33 2.53 10.61
N TYR A 151 -17.26 3.20 10.17
CA TYR A 151 -17.07 4.62 10.42
C TYR A 151 -18.19 5.42 9.76
N GLN A 152 -18.91 6.22 10.55
CA GLN A 152 -20.01 7.03 10.04
C GLN A 152 -19.45 8.34 9.47
N LEU A 153 -19.63 8.54 8.16
CA LEU A 153 -19.26 9.79 7.51
C LEU A 153 -20.36 10.82 7.69
N SER A 154 -19.96 12.05 7.96
CA SER A 154 -20.87 13.18 7.99
C SER A 154 -21.13 13.70 6.57
N PRO A 155 -22.30 14.29 6.27
CA PRO A 155 -22.53 14.98 5.01
C PRO A 155 -21.57 16.15 4.78
N GLU A 156 -21.04 16.74 5.86
CA GLU A 156 -20.05 17.81 5.85
C GLU A 156 -18.73 17.34 5.23
N ASP A 157 -18.32 16.09 5.50
CA ASP A 157 -17.16 15.44 4.87
C ASP A 157 -17.31 15.36 3.34
N LEU A 158 -18.56 15.32 2.81
CA LEU A 158 -18.83 15.40 1.37
C LEU A 158 -18.85 16.83 0.82
N SER A 159 -19.24 17.82 1.61
CA SER A 159 -19.24 19.22 1.17
C SER A 159 -17.81 19.73 0.90
N LEU A 160 -16.84 19.26 1.69
CA LEU A 160 -15.40 19.49 1.49
C LEU A 160 -14.82 18.81 0.23
N ILE A 161 -15.63 18.01 -0.48
CA ILE A 161 -15.24 17.34 -1.75
C ILE A 161 -15.50 18.25 -2.95
N ASN A 162 -16.44 19.19 -2.85
CA ASN A 162 -16.78 20.12 -3.93
C ASN A 162 -15.93 21.40 -3.92
N GLY A 163 -15.23 21.71 -2.82
CA GLY A 163 -14.34 22.87 -2.69
C GLY A 163 -12.86 22.52 -2.87
N PHE A 164 -12.14 23.30 -3.68
CA PHE A 164 -10.68 23.30 -3.75
C PHE A 164 -10.14 23.89 -2.43
N SER A 165 -9.93 23.06 -1.42
CA SER A 165 -9.31 23.49 -0.15
C SER A 165 -8.34 22.43 0.34
N HIS A 166 -7.05 22.76 0.27
CA HIS A 166 -6.00 22.05 0.99
C HIS A 166 -6.13 22.37 2.48
N SER A 167 -6.58 21.43 3.31
CA SER A 167 -6.04 21.34 4.67
C SER A 167 -6.17 19.94 5.27
N THR A 168 -5.15 19.62 6.06
CA THR A 168 -4.88 18.48 6.96
C THR A 168 -6.06 17.55 7.27
N ALA A 169 -6.27 16.55 6.42
CA ALA A 169 -7.07 15.38 6.79
C ALA A 169 -6.28 14.54 7.80
N SER A 170 -6.94 14.21 8.93
CA SER A 170 -6.47 13.23 9.91
C SER A 170 -6.05 11.95 9.19
N LYS A 171 -4.76 11.60 9.27
CA LYS A 171 -4.18 10.39 8.68
C LYS A 171 -4.73 9.18 9.43
N TYR A 172 -5.86 8.63 9.00
CA TYR A 172 -6.23 7.28 9.40
C TYR A 172 -5.25 6.31 8.72
N LYS A 173 -4.43 5.61 9.52
CA LYS A 173 -3.57 4.50 9.07
C LYS A 173 -4.48 3.32 8.72
N GLY A 174 -5.01 3.31 7.50
CA GLY A 174 -5.77 2.19 6.95
C GLY A 174 -4.91 0.94 6.76
N ILE A 175 -5.55 -0.22 6.87
CA ILE A 175 -4.98 -1.55 6.66
C ILE A 175 -4.71 -1.71 5.15
N ALA A 176 -3.45 -1.53 4.75
CA ALA A 176 -3.00 -1.76 3.38
C ALA A 176 -2.31 -3.14 3.30
N PRO A 177 -2.84 -4.08 2.50
CA PRO A 177 -2.22 -5.41 2.30
C PRO A 177 -1.12 -5.43 1.23
N ASN A 178 -0.76 -4.28 0.67
CA ASN A 178 0.59 -4.11 0.14
C ASN A 178 1.45 -3.61 1.30
N GLN A 179 2.38 -4.42 1.80
CA GLN A 179 3.37 -4.00 2.80
C GLN A 179 4.25 -2.89 2.21
N MET A 180 3.71 -1.68 2.17
CA MET A 180 4.42 -0.47 1.80
C MET A 180 5.25 -0.07 3.02
N LEU A 181 6.54 0.14 2.79
CA LEU A 181 7.41 0.73 3.80
C LEU A 181 6.92 2.16 4.09
N GLU A 182 7.00 2.59 5.35
CA GLU A 182 6.61 3.95 5.73
C GLU A 182 7.27 5.00 4.81
N PRO A 183 6.60 6.13 4.51
CA PRO A 183 7.15 7.17 3.64
C PRO A 183 8.56 7.56 4.09
N VAL A 184 9.44 7.78 3.11
CA VAL A 184 10.87 8.02 3.37
C VAL A 184 11.02 9.26 4.25
N THR A 185 11.69 9.10 5.38
CA THR A 185 12.00 10.18 6.31
C THR A 185 13.20 10.98 5.79
N LEU A 186 13.29 12.28 6.10
CA LEU A 186 14.47 13.11 5.80
C LEU A 186 15.80 12.45 6.20
N PRO A 187 15.97 11.89 7.43
CA PRO A 187 17.21 11.18 7.79
C PRO A 187 17.46 9.93 6.93
N GLY A 188 16.41 9.25 6.45
CA GLY A 188 16.54 8.15 5.50
C GLY A 188 17.05 8.60 4.13
N ILE A 189 16.61 9.76 3.62
CA ILE A 189 17.14 10.34 2.37
C ILE A 189 18.63 10.65 2.54
N VAL A 190 19.00 11.28 3.65
CA VAL A 190 20.40 11.60 3.97
C VAL A 190 21.24 10.32 4.05
N ALA A 191 20.75 9.26 4.69
CA ALA A 191 21.44 7.97 4.74
C ALA A 191 21.67 7.38 3.35
N CYS A 192 20.66 7.39 2.46
CA CYS A 192 20.81 6.91 1.09
C CYS A 192 21.84 7.72 0.30
N ILE A 193 21.82 9.05 0.40
CA ILE A 193 22.78 9.92 -0.30
C ILE A 193 24.21 9.61 0.17
N LEU A 194 24.42 9.51 1.48
CA LEU A 194 25.72 9.21 2.07
C LEU A 194 26.21 7.79 1.69
N SER A 195 25.31 6.79 1.66
CA SER A 195 25.66 5.44 1.22
C SER A 195 26.02 5.38 -0.27
N ILE A 196 25.31 6.12 -1.13
CA ILE A 196 25.65 6.24 -2.55
C ILE A 196 27.03 6.90 -2.71
N LEU A 197 27.30 7.97 -1.97
CA LEU A 197 28.60 8.64 -1.96
C LEU A 197 29.72 7.68 -1.52
N CYS A 198 29.50 6.90 -0.45
CA CYS A 198 30.45 5.87 0.00
C CYS A 198 30.71 4.82 -1.09
N GLY A 199 29.68 4.37 -1.79
CA GLY A 199 29.81 3.46 -2.93
C GLY A 199 30.64 4.07 -4.05
N ALA A 200 30.39 5.32 -4.41
CA ALA A 200 31.14 6.03 -5.45
C ALA A 200 32.62 6.20 -5.09
N LEU A 201 32.94 6.56 -3.84
CA LEU A 201 34.33 6.67 -3.36
C LEU A 201 35.07 5.33 -3.36
N ASN A 202 34.38 4.25 -2.96
CA ASN A 202 34.93 2.89 -3.02
C ASN A 202 35.19 2.48 -4.48
N LEU A 203 34.26 2.75 -5.38
CA LEU A 203 34.39 2.45 -6.80
C LEU A 203 35.55 3.20 -7.44
N LEU A 204 35.67 4.51 -7.17
CA LEU A 204 36.76 5.32 -7.70
C LEU A 204 38.13 4.78 -7.27
N ARG A 205 38.27 4.41 -5.99
CA ARG A 205 39.52 3.79 -5.50
C ARG A 205 39.75 2.38 -6.04
N GLY A 206 38.69 1.59 -6.21
CA GLY A 206 38.81 0.28 -6.84
C GLY A 206 39.29 0.36 -8.29
N VAL A 207 38.80 1.33 -9.06
CA VAL A 207 39.27 1.58 -10.43
C VAL A 207 40.73 2.05 -10.44
N HIS A 208 41.11 2.94 -9.53
CA HIS A 208 42.50 3.39 -9.45
C HIS A 208 43.45 2.27 -9.01
N ALA A 209 43.02 1.37 -8.12
CA ALA A 209 43.78 0.19 -7.75
C ALA A 209 43.94 -0.81 -8.93
N ILE A 210 42.92 -0.95 -9.80
CA ILE A 210 43.06 -1.73 -11.04
C ILE A 210 44.12 -1.11 -11.95
N GLU A 211 44.12 0.21 -12.09
CA GLU A 211 45.11 0.93 -12.90
C GLU A 211 46.52 0.76 -12.34
N SER A 212 46.68 0.77 -11.01
CA SER A 212 47.97 0.56 -10.33
C SER A 212 48.49 -0.87 -10.52
N ILE A 213 47.63 -1.90 -10.40
CA ILE A 213 47.99 -3.30 -10.69
C ILE A 213 48.42 -3.48 -12.15
N LEU A 214 47.79 -2.76 -13.09
CA LEU A 214 48.15 -2.85 -14.50
C LEU A 214 49.53 -2.23 -14.78
N GLN A 215 49.96 -1.28 -13.94
CA GLN A 215 51.26 -0.62 -14.04
C GLN A 215 52.36 -1.32 -13.23
N ASN A 216 52.01 -1.99 -12.12
CA ASN A 216 52.92 -2.66 -11.21
C ASN A 216 52.41 -4.09 -10.90
N GLU A 217 53.14 -5.13 -11.31
CA GLU A 217 52.72 -6.54 -11.16
C GLU A 217 52.71 -7.08 -9.70
N ASP A 218 53.15 -6.28 -8.72
CA ASP A 218 53.30 -6.68 -7.31
C ASP A 218 52.12 -6.26 -6.40
N GLU A 219 51.08 -5.61 -6.91
CA GLU A 219 49.92 -5.20 -6.08
C GLU A 219 48.87 -6.32 -5.89
N ASP A 220 48.44 -6.52 -4.64
CA ASP A 220 47.45 -7.52 -4.26
C ASP A 220 46.06 -7.21 -4.85
N PHE A 221 45.64 -7.98 -5.85
CA PHE A 221 44.29 -7.96 -6.44
C PHE A 221 43.16 -8.06 -5.39
N ASN A 222 43.46 -8.61 -4.21
CA ASN A 222 42.54 -8.68 -3.07
C ASN A 222 42.03 -7.30 -2.62
N TYR A 223 42.84 -6.24 -2.74
CA TYR A 223 42.41 -4.87 -2.40
C TYR A 223 41.34 -4.36 -3.37
N VAL A 224 41.48 -4.64 -4.66
CA VAL A 224 40.45 -4.34 -5.66
C VAL A 224 39.14 -5.01 -5.29
N ILE A 225 39.17 -6.31 -5.00
CA ILE A 225 37.98 -7.07 -4.59
C ILE A 225 37.32 -6.41 -3.37
N ALA A 226 38.10 -6.00 -2.36
CA ALA A 226 37.57 -5.34 -1.17
C ALA A 226 36.88 -4.00 -1.48
N PHE A 227 37.40 -3.19 -2.41
CA PHE A 227 36.74 -1.95 -2.86
C PHE A 227 35.41 -2.21 -3.57
N PHE A 228 35.35 -3.22 -4.46
CA PHE A 228 34.12 -3.57 -5.17
C PHE A 228 33.07 -4.21 -4.25
N LEU A 229 33.48 -5.06 -3.31
CA LEU A 229 32.60 -5.61 -2.28
C LEU A 229 32.03 -4.51 -1.38
N GLY A 230 32.85 -3.55 -0.96
CA GLY A 230 32.40 -2.38 -0.20
C GLY A 230 31.40 -1.52 -0.99
N THR A 231 31.59 -1.37 -2.30
CA THR A 231 30.66 -0.66 -3.19
C THR A 231 29.32 -1.38 -3.28
N ALA A 232 29.35 -2.69 -3.55
CA ALA A 232 28.15 -3.52 -3.66
C ALA A 232 27.35 -3.53 -2.36
N ALA A 233 28.02 -3.62 -1.21
CA ALA A 233 27.38 -3.58 0.11
C ALA A 233 26.66 -2.24 0.37
N CYS A 234 27.26 -1.11 -0.01
CA CYS A 234 26.64 0.21 0.14
C CYS A 234 25.38 0.36 -0.74
N LEU A 235 25.45 -0.07 -2.00
CA LEU A 235 24.31 -0.06 -2.92
C LEU A 235 23.20 -1.02 -2.46
N TYR A 236 23.59 -2.17 -1.89
CA TYR A 236 22.65 -3.15 -1.35
C TYR A 236 21.90 -2.60 -0.13
N GLN A 237 22.55 -1.82 0.75
CA GLN A 237 21.85 -1.12 1.82
C GLN A 237 20.82 -0.11 1.27
N CYS A 238 21.16 0.67 0.24
CA CYS A 238 20.19 1.57 -0.42
C CYS A 238 19.01 0.80 -1.04
N TYR A 239 19.28 -0.35 -1.66
CA TYR A 239 18.25 -1.22 -2.21
C TYR A 239 17.33 -1.78 -1.11
N LEU A 240 17.89 -2.29 -0.02
CA LEU A 240 17.14 -2.78 1.13
C LEU A 240 16.34 -1.66 1.83
N PHE A 241 16.85 -0.44 1.78
CA PHE A 241 16.11 0.72 2.26
C PHE A 241 14.90 1.00 1.36
N ALA A 242 15.03 0.92 0.03
CA ALA A 242 13.96 1.24 -0.92
C ALA A 242 12.88 0.14 -1.04
N TYR A 243 13.27 -1.14 -0.99
CA TYR A 243 12.40 -2.28 -1.28
C TYR A 243 12.08 -3.13 -0.06
N PHE A 244 10.86 -3.67 -0.02
CA PHE A 244 10.43 -4.58 1.03
C PHE A 244 11.10 -5.96 0.89
N SER A 245 11.62 -6.51 1.98
CA SER A 245 12.11 -7.88 2.07
C SER A 245 11.81 -8.45 3.47
N VAL A 246 11.38 -9.71 3.54
CA VAL A 246 11.03 -10.38 4.82
C VAL A 246 12.23 -10.46 5.77
N TRP A 247 13.43 -10.59 5.22
CA TRP A 247 14.69 -10.73 5.98
C TRP A 247 15.51 -9.43 5.99
N ARG A 248 14.88 -8.28 5.76
CA ARG A 248 15.57 -7.01 5.51
C ARG A 248 16.54 -6.60 6.62
N ASN A 249 16.16 -6.75 7.89
CA ASN A 249 17.04 -6.36 9.00
C ASN A 249 18.30 -7.23 9.05
N ILE A 250 18.14 -8.55 8.95
CA ILE A 250 19.28 -9.50 8.91
C ILE A 250 20.19 -9.21 7.71
N LYS A 251 19.59 -9.02 6.52
CA LYS A 251 20.34 -8.67 5.30
C LYS A 251 21.09 -7.33 5.44
N SER A 252 20.50 -6.35 6.12
CA SER A 252 21.13 -5.05 6.38
C SER A 252 22.30 -5.17 7.36
N PHE A 253 22.17 -5.98 8.42
CA PHE A 253 23.25 -6.25 9.35
C PHE A 253 24.41 -7.00 8.69
N LEU A 254 24.11 -7.98 7.85
CA LEU A 254 25.13 -8.69 7.05
C LEU A 254 25.86 -7.74 6.10
N ALA A 255 25.12 -6.84 5.42
CA ALA A 255 25.72 -5.83 4.57
C ALA A 255 26.62 -4.87 5.36
N PHE A 256 26.22 -4.48 6.58
CA PHE A 256 27.03 -3.65 7.45
C PHE A 256 28.30 -4.36 7.94
N ALA A 257 28.20 -5.63 8.33
CA ALA A 257 29.35 -6.45 8.70
C ALA A 257 30.35 -6.55 7.53
N LEU A 258 29.85 -6.73 6.30
CA LEU A 258 30.67 -6.73 5.11
C LEU A 258 31.37 -5.37 4.88
N ILE A 259 30.67 -4.25 5.07
CA ILE A 259 31.30 -2.91 5.02
C ILE A 259 32.42 -2.79 6.05
N CYS A 260 32.22 -3.27 7.28
CA CYS A 260 33.25 -3.24 8.31
C CYS A 260 34.45 -4.11 7.94
N LEU A 261 34.22 -5.34 7.47
CA LEU A 261 35.29 -6.24 7.05
C LEU A 261 36.10 -5.68 5.88
N CYS A 262 35.44 -5.12 4.87
CA CYS A 262 36.14 -4.47 3.75
C CYS A 262 36.98 -3.28 4.22
N ASN A 263 36.46 -2.45 5.14
CA ASN A 263 37.22 -1.30 5.66
C ASN A 263 38.37 -1.72 6.59
N MET A 264 38.21 -2.78 7.37
CA MET A 264 39.27 -3.38 8.18
C MET A 264 40.37 -3.97 7.30
N TYR A 265 40.01 -4.63 6.20
CA TYR A 265 41.00 -5.15 5.25
C TYR A 265 41.76 -4.03 4.52
N LEU A 266 41.09 -2.91 4.25
CA LEU A 266 41.66 -1.73 3.59
C LEU A 266 42.31 -0.74 4.57
N TYR A 267 42.68 -1.15 5.79
CA TYR A 267 43.16 -0.24 6.83
C TYR A 267 44.48 0.45 6.47
N GLU A 268 45.36 -0.21 5.71
CA GLU A 268 46.64 0.36 5.27
C GLU A 268 46.46 1.41 4.15
N LEU A 269 45.40 1.25 3.35
CA LEU A 269 45.08 2.12 2.20
C LEU A 269 44.13 3.27 2.56
N ARG A 270 43.68 3.36 3.82
CA ARG A 270 42.70 4.35 4.29
C ARG A 270 43.17 5.04 5.56
N ASN A 271 42.99 6.35 5.61
CA ASN A 271 43.16 7.07 6.86
C ASN A 271 42.05 6.68 7.86
N MET A 272 42.34 6.71 9.15
CA MET A 272 41.38 6.46 10.23
C MET A 272 40.08 7.24 10.08
N TRP A 273 40.15 8.51 9.65
CA TRP A 273 38.96 9.33 9.39
C TRP A 273 38.08 8.79 8.25
N GLN A 274 38.67 8.20 7.22
CA GLN A 274 37.93 7.61 6.10
C GLN A 274 37.25 6.30 6.52
N ILE A 275 37.96 5.47 7.28
CA ILE A 275 37.42 4.24 7.87
C ILE A 275 36.23 4.59 8.77
N LEU A 276 36.40 5.56 9.68
CA LEU A 276 35.36 6.03 10.57
C LEU A 276 34.14 6.54 9.79
N PHE A 277 34.36 7.32 8.73
CA PHE A 277 33.29 7.83 7.88
C PHE A 277 32.48 6.69 7.24
N HIS A 278 33.11 5.73 6.58
CA HIS A 278 32.42 4.62 5.92
C HIS A 278 31.67 3.72 6.91
N VAL A 279 32.27 3.43 8.08
CA VAL A 279 31.62 2.63 9.13
C VAL A 279 30.42 3.39 9.72
N THR A 280 30.56 4.69 10.00
CA THR A 280 29.48 5.51 10.55
C THR A 280 28.31 5.62 9.58
N VAL A 281 28.57 5.82 8.29
CA VAL A 281 27.52 5.85 7.26
C VAL A 281 26.82 4.49 7.13
N GLY A 282 27.58 3.39 7.11
CA GLY A 282 27.01 2.04 7.05
C GLY A 282 26.15 1.69 8.28
N ALA A 283 26.55 2.16 9.46
CA ALA A 283 25.80 2.00 10.71
C ALA A 283 24.53 2.85 10.70
N PHE A 284 24.63 4.11 10.27
CA PHE A 284 23.50 5.02 10.15
C PHE A 284 22.46 4.51 9.14
N ALA A 285 22.90 4.02 7.97
CA ALA A 285 22.02 3.41 6.98
C ALA A 285 21.30 2.17 7.54
N THR A 286 22.02 1.30 8.25
CA THR A 286 21.44 0.12 8.92
C THR A 286 20.41 0.51 9.98
N LEU A 287 20.70 1.55 10.77
CA LEU A 287 19.77 2.09 11.74
C LEU A 287 18.50 2.62 11.06
N GLN A 288 18.62 3.38 9.96
CA GLN A 288 17.44 3.86 9.22
C GLN A 288 16.64 2.71 8.60
N ILE A 289 17.30 1.65 8.10
CA ILE A 289 16.61 0.45 7.60
C ILE A 289 15.86 -0.27 8.72
N HIS A 290 16.45 -0.36 9.90
CA HIS A 290 15.84 -0.98 11.08
C HIS A 290 14.64 -0.17 11.60
N LEU A 291 14.80 1.15 11.69
CA LEU A 291 13.74 2.06 12.16
C LEU A 291 12.58 2.18 11.17
N ARG A 292 12.80 1.96 9.87
CA ARG A 292 11.76 2.04 8.84
C ARG A 292 10.88 0.78 8.87
N GLN A 293 9.93 0.71 9.80
CA GLN A 293 9.03 -0.44 9.91
C GLN A 293 8.21 -0.66 8.61
N PRO A 294 7.89 -1.91 8.24
CA PRO A 294 6.80 -2.17 7.31
C PRO A 294 5.50 -1.60 7.92
N GLN A 295 4.63 -0.98 7.11
CA GLN A 295 3.28 -0.66 7.61
C GLN A 295 2.66 -1.94 8.17
N GLY A 296 2.27 -1.89 9.45
CA GLY A 296 2.15 -3.05 10.33
C GLY A 296 1.17 -4.12 9.82
N LYS A 297 1.55 -5.38 10.05
CA LYS A 297 0.60 -6.47 10.26
C LYS A 297 -0.09 -6.20 11.60
N ALA A 298 -1.41 -6.38 11.67
CA ALA A 298 -2.15 -6.28 12.93
C ALA A 298 -1.59 -7.32 13.95
N PRO A 299 -1.73 -7.08 15.27
CA PRO A 299 -1.27 -8.01 16.28
C PRO A 299 -1.95 -9.37 16.09
N ASP A 300 -1.19 -10.45 16.16
CA ASP A 300 -1.74 -11.81 16.28
C ASP A 300 -2.48 -11.88 17.62
N TYR A 301 -3.81 -11.75 17.59
CA TYR A 301 -4.63 -12.15 18.71
C TYR A 301 -4.97 -13.62 18.53
N ASN A 302 -4.17 -14.46 19.18
CA ASN A 302 -4.64 -15.75 19.62
C ASN A 302 -5.70 -15.54 20.70
N VAL A 303 -6.71 -16.42 20.66
CA VAL A 303 -7.81 -16.67 21.62
C VAL A 303 -9.15 -16.06 21.20
#